data_AF-A0A7X1L3L6-F1
#
_entry.id   AF-A0A7X1L3L6-F1
#
_cell.length_a   1.000
_cell.length_b   1.000
_cell.length_c   1.000
_cell.angle_alpha   90.00
_cell.angle_beta   90.00
_cell.angle_gamma   90.00
#
_symmetry.space_group_name_H-M   'P 1'
#
loop_
_entity.id
_entity.type
_entity.pdbx_description
1 polymer ?
#
loop_
_entity_poly.entity_id
_entity_poly.type
_entity_poly.pdbx_seq_one_letter_code
_entity_poly.pdbx_strand_id
1 'polypeptide(L)'
;MPSVTDPGHETSVGVLSGSQTISVDTRVDSISLASKSTITISGDVTLYVDGDIHISGKAMIDIPIGSALTIYASGTIHMAGQGIVNQNAKPENLIIYGTDGFSNAHFSGQAAFYGAIYAPEADFNFSGQEDIFGSIICNTVDITGQGNIHYDEHLKNIGSGTVSGFNIISWKNL
;
A
#
# COMPACT_ATOMS: atom_id res chain seq x y z
N MET A 1 16.26 3.36 6.55
CA MET A 1 15.80 4.06 5.32
C MET A 1 15.07 5.33 5.75
N PRO A 2 14.91 6.38 4.92
CA PRO A 2 14.18 7.57 5.35
C PRO A 2 12.73 7.20 5.72
N SER A 3 12.25 7.71 6.85
CA SER A 3 10.85 7.57 7.24
C SER A 3 9.95 8.41 6.32
N VAL A 4 8.68 8.04 6.22
CA VAL A 4 7.67 8.81 5.49
C VAL A 4 6.83 9.58 6.48
N THR A 5 6.72 10.88 6.29
CA THR A 5 5.77 11.70 7.03
C THR A 5 4.48 11.81 6.23
N ASP A 6 3.35 11.75 6.91
CA ASP A 6 2.07 12.13 6.32
C ASP A 6 2.15 13.58 5.80
N PRO A 7 1.97 13.83 4.48
CA PRO A 7 2.03 15.19 3.93
C PRO A 7 0.86 16.08 4.40
N GLY A 8 -0.11 15.51 5.11
CA GLY A 8 -1.25 16.18 5.70
C GLY A 8 -2.42 16.31 4.74
N HIS A 9 -3.62 16.13 5.28
CA HIS A 9 -4.89 16.41 4.62
C HIS A 9 -5.88 16.98 5.64
N GLU A 10 -7.02 17.51 5.16
CA GLU A 10 -8.10 18.14 5.94
C GLU A 10 -8.59 17.31 7.16
N THR A 11 -9.57 17.83 7.91
CA THR A 11 -10.16 17.09 9.04
C THR A 11 -10.69 15.72 8.59
N SER A 12 -10.43 14.68 9.41
CA SER A 12 -10.95 13.33 9.17
C SER A 12 -12.47 13.31 8.98
N VAL A 13 -12.96 12.52 8.03
CA VAL A 13 -14.40 12.29 7.79
C VAL A 13 -14.96 11.14 8.63
N GLY A 14 -14.20 10.62 9.59
CA GLY A 14 -14.58 9.50 10.44
C GLY A 14 -14.16 8.15 9.88
N VAL A 15 -14.89 7.10 10.23
CA VAL A 15 -14.58 5.72 9.82
C VAL A 15 -15.20 5.42 8.46
N LEU A 16 -14.40 4.95 7.49
CA LEU A 16 -14.95 4.36 6.28
C LEU A 16 -15.40 2.93 6.55
N SER A 17 -16.69 2.69 6.38
CA SER A 17 -17.31 1.39 6.51
C SER A 17 -18.43 1.20 5.49
N GLY A 18 -18.82 -0.04 5.23
CA GLY A 18 -19.85 -0.35 4.24
C GLY A 18 -19.40 -0.10 2.79
N SER A 19 -20.33 -0.25 1.85
CA SER A 19 -20.03 -0.03 0.43
C SER A 19 -20.19 1.44 0.05
N GLN A 20 -19.18 2.01 -0.60
CA GLN A 20 -19.16 3.42 -1.02
C GLN A 20 -18.11 3.65 -2.12
N THR A 21 -18.21 4.78 -2.81
CA THR A 21 -17.21 5.22 -3.79
C THR A 21 -16.43 6.41 -3.24
N ILE A 22 -15.11 6.35 -3.34
CA ILE A 22 -14.22 7.48 -3.01
C ILE A 22 -13.63 8.02 -4.31
N SER A 23 -13.86 9.30 -4.56
CA SER A 23 -13.46 9.98 -5.80
C SER A 23 -12.53 11.18 -5.56
N VAL A 24 -12.18 11.44 -4.31
CA VAL A 24 -11.34 12.56 -3.90
C VAL A 24 -10.44 12.12 -2.76
N ASP A 25 -9.30 12.78 -2.62
CA ASP A 25 -8.42 12.60 -1.48
C ASP A 25 -9.20 12.76 -0.17
N THR A 26 -9.03 11.83 0.75
CA THR A 26 -9.87 11.76 1.96
C THR A 26 -9.03 11.32 3.16
N ARG A 27 -9.19 12.01 4.30
CA ARG A 27 -8.61 11.61 5.58
C ARG A 27 -9.67 10.94 6.45
N VAL A 28 -9.30 9.87 7.13
CA VAL A 28 -10.23 8.99 7.83
C VAL A 28 -9.61 8.51 9.14
N ASP A 29 -10.45 8.26 10.14
CA ASP A 29 -10.00 7.75 11.44
C ASP A 29 -9.51 6.30 11.30
N SER A 30 -10.19 5.51 10.47
CA SER A 30 -9.88 4.11 10.18
C SER A 30 -10.70 3.63 8.98
N ILE A 31 -10.32 2.48 8.43
CA ILE A 31 -11.11 1.75 7.43
C ILE A 31 -11.52 0.42 8.06
N SER A 32 -12.82 0.13 8.14
CA SER A 32 -13.34 -1.10 8.71
C SER A 32 -14.38 -1.72 7.78
N LEU A 33 -13.96 -2.72 7.02
CA LEU A 33 -14.80 -3.42 6.05
C LEU A 33 -15.03 -4.89 6.42
N ALA A 34 -16.27 -5.33 6.26
CA ALA A 34 -16.69 -6.69 6.59
C ALA A 34 -17.77 -7.20 5.61
N SER A 35 -18.11 -8.48 5.73
CA SER A 35 -19.14 -9.14 4.93
C SER A 35 -18.87 -9.07 3.42
N LYS A 36 -19.63 -8.30 2.64
CA LYS A 36 -19.44 -8.11 1.18
C LYS A 36 -19.34 -6.63 0.82
N SER A 37 -18.90 -5.80 1.77
CA SER A 37 -18.77 -4.37 1.55
C SER A 37 -17.62 -4.06 0.58
N THR A 38 -17.81 -3.05 -0.25
CA THR A 38 -16.82 -2.66 -1.26
C THR A 38 -16.61 -1.15 -1.22
N ILE A 39 -15.39 -0.72 -0.93
CA ILE A 39 -14.96 0.65 -1.24
C ILE A 39 -14.44 0.63 -2.68
N THR A 40 -15.06 1.39 -3.57
CA THR A 40 -14.60 1.54 -4.96
C THR A 40 -13.85 2.85 -5.12
N ILE A 41 -12.63 2.80 -5.62
CA ILE A 41 -11.84 3.99 -5.97
C ILE A 41 -12.26 4.49 -7.35
N SER A 42 -12.36 5.80 -7.53
CA SER A 42 -12.70 6.42 -8.81
C SER A 42 -11.75 7.58 -9.09
N GLY A 43 -10.86 7.37 -10.07
CA GLY A 43 -9.78 8.31 -10.40
C GLY A 43 -8.49 8.03 -9.60
N ASP A 44 -7.62 9.02 -9.54
CA ASP A 44 -6.40 8.97 -8.73
C ASP A 44 -6.70 9.54 -7.35
N VAL A 45 -6.68 8.69 -6.33
CA VAL A 45 -7.11 9.05 -4.96
C VAL A 45 -6.01 8.75 -3.96
N THR A 46 -5.84 9.66 -3.00
CA THR A 46 -5.02 9.47 -1.81
C THR A 46 -5.88 9.32 -0.56
N LEU A 47 -5.71 8.22 0.17
CA LEU A 47 -6.31 8.01 1.48
C LEU A 47 -5.29 8.23 2.59
N TYR A 48 -5.64 9.05 3.57
CA TYR A 48 -4.88 9.27 4.79
C TYR A 48 -5.61 8.58 5.94
N VAL A 49 -5.04 7.53 6.50
CA VAL A 49 -5.69 6.70 7.52
C VAL A 49 -4.94 6.86 8.84
N ASP A 50 -5.57 7.51 9.81
CA ASP A 50 -4.93 7.83 11.10
C ASP A 50 -4.79 6.61 12.02
N GLY A 51 -5.73 5.67 11.92
CA GLY A 51 -5.78 4.43 12.68
C GLY A 51 -5.76 3.20 11.77
N ASP A 52 -6.43 2.13 12.21
CA ASP A 52 -6.30 0.83 11.58
C ASP A 52 -7.07 0.70 10.25
N ILE A 53 -6.54 -0.12 9.35
CA ILE A 53 -7.25 -0.67 8.19
C ILE A 53 -7.55 -2.14 8.48
N HIS A 54 -8.82 -2.47 8.62
CA HIS A 54 -9.29 -3.82 8.85
C HIS A 54 -10.28 -4.27 7.78
N ILE A 55 -9.92 -5.30 7.00
CA ILE A 55 -10.75 -5.87 5.94
C ILE A 55 -10.97 -7.37 6.22
N SER A 56 -12.24 -7.78 6.32
CA SER A 56 -12.63 -9.15 6.66
C SER A 56 -13.78 -9.68 5.79
N GLY A 57 -14.01 -10.99 5.86
CA GLY A 57 -15.04 -11.67 5.08
C GLY A 57 -14.73 -11.69 3.59
N LYS A 58 -15.67 -11.23 2.77
CA LYS A 58 -15.52 -11.03 1.32
C LYS A 58 -15.49 -9.55 0.95
N ALA A 59 -15.17 -8.68 1.91
CA ALA A 59 -15.05 -7.26 1.64
C ALA A 59 -13.77 -6.94 0.87
N MET A 60 -13.78 -5.80 0.18
CA MET A 60 -12.62 -5.36 -0.61
C MET A 60 -12.55 -3.84 -0.77
N ILE A 61 -11.35 -3.34 -1.02
CA ILE A 61 -11.15 -2.06 -1.70
C ILE A 61 -10.88 -2.41 -3.17
N ASP A 62 -11.75 -1.96 -4.07
CA ASP A 62 -11.62 -2.17 -5.51
C ASP A 62 -11.00 -0.93 -6.17
N ILE A 63 -9.93 -1.14 -6.95
CA ILE A 63 -9.30 -0.11 -7.77
C ILE A 63 -9.57 -0.50 -9.23
N PRO A 64 -10.63 0.05 -9.86
CA PRO A 64 -10.98 -0.24 -11.24
C PRO A 64 -9.88 0.17 -12.22
N ILE A 65 -9.94 -0.41 -13.42
CA ILE A 65 -9.02 -0.05 -14.52
C ILE A 65 -9.08 1.45 -14.78
N GLY A 66 -7.90 2.09 -14.83
CA GLY A 66 -7.77 3.54 -15.04
C GLY A 66 -7.90 4.38 -13.78
N SER A 67 -8.01 3.76 -12.60
CA SER A 67 -7.90 4.43 -11.29
C SER A 67 -6.60 4.03 -10.59
N ALA A 68 -6.14 4.85 -9.64
CA ALA A 68 -4.99 4.58 -8.80
C ALA A 68 -5.28 4.96 -7.34
N LEU A 69 -4.66 4.23 -6.42
CA LEU A 69 -4.80 4.47 -4.98
C LEU A 69 -3.43 4.63 -4.33
N THR A 70 -3.25 5.74 -3.62
CA THR A 70 -2.17 5.90 -2.64
C THR A 70 -2.77 5.87 -1.24
N ILE A 71 -2.15 5.15 -0.31
CA ILE A 71 -2.55 5.11 1.09
C ILE A 71 -1.37 5.58 1.95
N TYR A 72 -1.57 6.62 2.75
CA TYR A 72 -0.73 6.92 3.91
C TYR A 72 -1.39 6.26 5.13
N ALA A 73 -0.82 5.15 5.57
CA ALA A 73 -1.34 4.36 6.68
C ALA A 73 -0.54 4.66 7.95
N SER A 74 -1.27 5.07 9.00
CA SER A 74 -0.84 4.99 10.39
C SER A 74 -1.44 3.70 11.02
N GLY A 75 -1.03 3.34 12.24
CA GLY A 75 -1.57 2.19 12.97
C GLY A 75 -1.19 0.82 12.39
N THR A 76 -2.19 0.00 12.06
CA THR A 76 -2.01 -1.35 11.51
C THR A 76 -2.86 -1.62 10.28
N ILE A 77 -2.40 -2.51 9.40
CA ILE A 77 -3.20 -3.05 8.30
C ILE A 77 -3.42 -4.55 8.53
N HIS A 78 -4.68 -4.95 8.61
CA HIS A 78 -5.11 -6.35 8.64
C HIS A 78 -6.05 -6.61 7.46
N MET A 79 -5.59 -7.43 6.51
CA MET A 79 -6.38 -7.78 5.34
C MET A 79 -6.58 -9.28 5.22
N ALA A 80 -7.84 -9.70 5.18
CA ALA A 80 -8.28 -11.04 4.85
C ALA A 80 -9.25 -11.01 3.66
N GLY A 81 -9.59 -12.19 3.13
CA GLY A 81 -10.49 -12.29 2.00
C GLY A 81 -9.84 -11.77 0.71
N GLN A 82 -10.47 -10.78 0.08
CA GLN A 82 -9.96 -10.17 -1.17
C GLN A 82 -8.99 -9.01 -0.91
N GLY A 83 -9.04 -8.36 0.27
CA GLY A 83 -8.14 -7.26 0.62
C GLY A 83 -8.31 -6.04 -0.29
N ILE A 84 -7.23 -5.61 -0.95
CA ILE A 84 -7.24 -4.58 -1.98
C ILE A 84 -7.08 -5.26 -3.35
N VAL A 85 -8.03 -5.04 -4.25
CA VAL A 85 -8.03 -5.60 -5.61
C VAL A 85 -7.69 -4.50 -6.60
N ASN A 86 -6.48 -4.55 -7.14
CA ASN A 86 -6.02 -3.64 -8.18
C ASN A 86 -6.28 -4.24 -9.57
N GLN A 87 -7.37 -3.83 -10.21
CA GLN A 87 -7.83 -4.38 -11.49
C GLN A 87 -6.90 -4.03 -12.67
N ASN A 88 -6.01 -3.05 -12.49
CA ASN A 88 -5.00 -2.73 -13.50
C ASN A 88 -3.93 -3.83 -13.62
N ALA A 89 -3.79 -4.69 -12.60
CA ALA A 89 -2.70 -5.67 -12.48
C ALA A 89 -1.30 -5.03 -12.63
N LYS A 90 -1.19 -3.78 -12.17
CA LYS A 90 -0.02 -2.91 -12.28
C LYS A 90 0.33 -2.36 -10.91
N PRO A 91 1.44 -2.79 -10.29
CA PRO A 91 1.80 -2.38 -8.94
C PRO A 91 1.88 -0.85 -8.75
N GLU A 92 2.17 -0.07 -9.78
CA GLU A 92 2.17 1.40 -9.70
C GLU A 92 0.80 2.03 -9.38
N ASN A 93 -0.30 1.32 -9.63
CA ASN A 93 -1.65 1.82 -9.35
C ASN A 93 -2.10 1.60 -7.90
N LEU A 94 -1.26 0.99 -7.06
CA LEU A 94 -1.48 0.86 -5.62
C LEU A 94 -0.17 1.09 -4.87
N ILE A 95 -0.10 2.18 -4.10
CA ILE A 95 1.06 2.49 -3.26
C ILE A 95 0.60 2.64 -1.82
N ILE A 96 1.28 1.96 -0.88
CA ILE A 96 1.04 2.09 0.56
C ILE A 96 2.31 2.62 1.21
N TYR A 97 2.22 3.82 1.79
CA TYR A 97 3.23 4.43 2.62
C TYR A 97 2.89 4.23 4.10
N GLY A 98 3.79 3.64 4.86
CA GLY A 98 3.71 3.61 6.32
C GLY A 98 4.26 4.91 6.90
N THR A 99 3.43 5.62 7.67
CA THR A 99 3.81 6.86 8.36
C THR A 99 4.13 6.62 9.83
N ASP A 100 4.44 7.69 10.58
CA ASP A 100 4.66 7.61 12.02
C ASP A 100 3.50 6.91 12.74
N GLY A 101 3.79 5.85 13.49
CA GLY A 101 2.79 5.03 14.18
C GLY A 101 2.33 3.80 13.40
N PHE A 102 2.72 3.66 12.13
CA PHE A 102 2.52 2.43 11.38
C PHE A 102 3.47 1.34 11.88
N SER A 103 2.90 0.25 12.39
CA SER A 103 3.67 -0.78 13.12
C SER A 103 3.63 -2.15 12.46
N ASN A 104 2.52 -2.50 11.81
CA ASN A 104 2.35 -3.83 11.23
C ASN A 104 1.40 -3.84 10.03
N ALA A 105 1.75 -4.64 9.03
CA ALA A 105 0.83 -5.09 7.99
C ALA A 105 0.75 -6.62 7.98
N HIS A 106 -0.45 -7.18 8.11
CA HIS A 106 -0.72 -8.61 8.00
C HIS A 106 -1.72 -8.91 6.89
N PHE A 107 -1.23 -9.58 5.85
CA PHE A 107 -2.00 -9.90 4.65
C PHE A 107 -2.19 -11.43 4.59
N SER A 108 -3.45 -11.86 4.66
CA SER A 108 -3.86 -13.28 4.73
C SER A 108 -4.92 -13.64 3.67
N GLY A 109 -5.05 -12.78 2.65
CA GLY A 109 -6.03 -12.92 1.58
C GLY A 109 -5.78 -14.07 0.61
N GLN A 110 -6.78 -14.33 -0.22
CA GLN A 110 -6.79 -15.34 -1.30
C GLN A 110 -6.69 -14.72 -2.69
N ALA A 111 -6.43 -13.41 -2.78
CA ALA A 111 -6.27 -12.70 -4.04
C ALA A 111 -4.81 -12.30 -4.21
N ALA A 112 -4.33 -12.30 -5.46
CA ALA A 112 -3.03 -11.78 -5.79
C ALA A 112 -2.97 -10.29 -5.44
N PHE A 113 -1.84 -9.86 -4.86
CA PHE A 113 -1.62 -8.46 -4.49
C PHE A 113 -0.76 -7.78 -5.56
N TYR A 114 -1.25 -6.69 -6.15
CA TYR A 114 -0.49 -5.86 -7.09
C TYR A 114 -0.33 -4.47 -6.49
N GLY A 115 0.83 -4.20 -5.90
CA GLY A 115 1.09 -2.91 -5.25
C GLY A 115 2.51 -2.79 -4.68
N ALA A 116 2.86 -1.56 -4.32
CA ALA A 116 4.11 -1.25 -3.63
C ALA A 116 3.84 -0.86 -2.17
N ILE A 117 4.67 -1.34 -1.25
CA ILE A 117 4.63 -1.00 0.17
C ILE A 117 5.98 -0.40 0.57
N TYR A 118 5.96 0.79 1.16
CA TYR A 118 7.13 1.45 1.73
C TYR A 118 6.83 1.85 3.18
N ALA A 119 7.32 1.06 4.12
CA ALA A 119 7.08 1.20 5.55
C ALA A 119 8.31 0.72 6.34
N PRO A 120 9.44 1.44 6.27
CA PRO A 120 10.73 0.94 6.72
C PRO A 120 10.85 0.66 8.22
N GLU A 121 9.88 1.10 9.02
CA GLU A 121 9.82 0.90 10.47
C GLU A 121 8.75 -0.12 10.91
N ALA A 122 7.95 -0.63 9.97
CA ALA A 122 6.87 -1.58 10.25
C ALA A 122 7.22 -2.99 9.82
N ASP A 123 6.63 -3.97 10.50
CA ASP A 123 6.77 -5.39 10.15
C ASP A 123 5.70 -5.81 9.14
N PHE A 124 6.08 -6.54 8.10
CA PHE A 124 5.16 -7.07 7.10
C PHE A 124 5.07 -8.59 7.19
N ASN A 125 3.85 -9.10 7.36
CA ASN A 125 3.55 -10.52 7.48
C ASN A 125 2.61 -10.93 6.36
N PHE A 126 3.04 -11.88 5.54
CA PHE A 126 2.22 -12.47 4.49
C PHE A 126 1.96 -13.95 4.75
N SER A 127 0.69 -14.29 4.88
CA SER A 127 0.22 -15.68 5.03
C SER A 127 -0.86 -16.02 4.00
N GLY A 128 -0.90 -15.29 2.88
CA GLY A 128 -1.85 -15.50 1.79
C GLY A 128 -1.49 -16.70 0.90
N GLN A 129 -2.42 -17.05 0.01
CA GLN A 129 -2.29 -18.21 -0.89
C GLN A 129 -1.78 -17.85 -2.29
N GLU A 130 -1.93 -16.58 -2.68
CA GLU A 130 -1.59 -16.08 -4.01
C GLU A 130 -0.29 -15.26 -4.00
N ASP A 131 0.21 -14.96 -5.19
CA ASP A 131 1.46 -14.23 -5.37
C ASP A 131 1.31 -12.73 -5.08
N ILE A 132 2.44 -12.12 -4.72
CA ILE A 132 2.62 -10.67 -4.59
C ILE A 132 3.42 -10.16 -5.80
N PHE A 133 2.92 -9.12 -6.45
CA PHE A 133 3.57 -8.41 -7.54
C PHE A 133 3.83 -6.97 -7.12
N GLY A 134 5.09 -6.54 -7.14
CA GLY A 134 5.48 -5.17 -6.82
C GLY A 134 6.73 -5.08 -5.95
N SER A 135 6.73 -4.19 -4.96
CA SER A 135 7.88 -4.00 -4.07
C SER A 135 7.43 -3.87 -2.62
N ILE A 136 8.21 -4.43 -1.70
CA ILE A 136 7.94 -4.34 -0.26
C ILE A 136 9.24 -3.91 0.41
N ILE A 137 9.19 -2.76 1.08
CA ILE A 137 10.27 -2.22 1.90
C ILE A 137 9.71 -2.05 3.32
N CYS A 138 10.12 -2.94 4.21
CA CYS A 138 9.66 -3.01 5.61
C CYS A 138 10.84 -3.28 6.55
N ASN A 139 10.62 -3.15 7.86
CA ASN A 139 11.60 -3.51 8.89
C ASN A 139 11.89 -5.02 8.86
N THR A 140 10.83 -5.83 8.89
CA THR A 140 10.87 -7.27 8.60
C THR A 140 9.85 -7.64 7.54
N VAL A 141 10.13 -8.70 6.80
CA VAL A 141 9.23 -9.29 5.79
C VAL A 141 9.19 -10.79 6.06
N ASP A 142 8.10 -11.25 6.66
CA ASP A 142 7.86 -12.64 7.02
C ASP A 142 6.80 -13.25 6.10
N ILE A 143 7.20 -14.22 5.28
CA ILE A 143 6.33 -14.89 4.30
C ILE A 143 6.18 -16.35 4.73
N THR A 144 4.99 -16.67 5.21
CA THR A 144 4.62 -18.02 5.70
C THR A 144 3.55 -18.68 4.83
N GLY A 145 2.97 -17.92 3.89
CA GLY A 145 2.00 -18.39 2.91
C GLY A 145 2.61 -19.19 1.76
N GLN A 146 1.80 -19.48 0.74
CA GLN A 146 2.23 -20.21 -0.46
C GLN A 146 2.65 -19.28 -1.61
N GLY A 147 2.43 -17.97 -1.46
CA GLY A 147 2.72 -16.97 -2.47
C GLY A 147 4.21 -16.69 -2.66
N ASN A 148 4.59 -16.43 -3.91
CA ASN A 148 5.88 -15.91 -4.30
C ASN A 148 5.84 -14.37 -4.38
N ILE A 149 7.01 -13.73 -4.29
CA ILE A 149 7.16 -12.30 -4.59
C ILE A 149 7.79 -12.14 -5.96
N HIS A 150 7.12 -11.38 -6.83
CA HIS A 150 7.62 -10.95 -8.13
C HIS A 150 7.88 -9.45 -8.09
N TYR A 151 9.14 -9.05 -8.26
CA TYR A 151 9.49 -7.63 -8.33
C TYR A 151 9.09 -7.04 -9.68
N ASP A 152 8.38 -5.91 -9.66
CA ASP A 152 8.06 -5.16 -10.88
C ASP A 152 9.10 -4.08 -11.15
N GLU A 153 9.83 -4.21 -12.26
CA GLU A 153 10.89 -3.27 -12.65
C GLU A 153 10.37 -1.86 -12.96
N HIS A 154 9.09 -1.71 -13.32
CA HIS A 154 8.50 -0.40 -13.59
C HIS A 154 8.50 0.50 -12.35
N LEU A 155 8.45 -0.10 -11.15
CA LEU A 155 8.52 0.62 -9.87
C LEU A 155 9.85 1.34 -9.65
N LYS A 156 10.93 0.93 -10.32
CA LYS A 156 12.24 1.62 -10.24
C LYS A 156 12.15 3.10 -10.66
N ASN A 157 11.19 3.43 -11.52
CA ASN A 157 11.02 4.79 -12.05
C ASN A 157 9.99 5.61 -11.26
N ILE A 158 9.38 5.04 -10.22
CA ILE A 158 8.32 5.66 -9.42
C ILE A 158 8.91 6.03 -8.07
N GLY A 159 9.37 7.28 -7.99
CA GLY A 159 10.14 7.82 -6.88
C GLY A 159 11.13 8.84 -7.43
N SER A 160 10.92 10.12 -7.10
CA SER A 160 11.78 11.21 -7.59
C SER A 160 13.19 11.04 -7.03
N GLY A 161 14.06 10.37 -7.79
CA GLY A 161 15.41 10.05 -7.33
C GLY A 161 16.26 9.33 -8.38
N THR A 162 16.23 9.76 -9.64
CA THR A 162 17.38 9.46 -10.49
C THR A 162 18.59 10.15 -9.87
N VAL A 163 19.52 9.39 -9.29
CA VAL A 163 20.88 9.90 -9.07
C VAL A 163 21.50 10.09 -10.46
N SER A 164 21.24 11.26 -11.04
CA SER A 164 21.84 11.69 -12.29
C SER A 164 23.06 12.53 -11.94
N GLY A 165 24.24 11.96 -12.16
CA GLY A 165 25.52 12.64 -11.92
C GLY A 165 26.48 11.77 -11.11
N PHE A 166 27.34 11.04 -11.80
CA PHE A 166 28.59 10.58 -11.21
C PHE A 166 29.62 11.69 -11.39
N ASN A 167 30.17 12.21 -10.29
CA ASN A 167 31.30 13.13 -10.34
C ASN A 167 32.57 12.40 -9.91
N ILE A 168 33.57 12.36 -10.79
CA ILE A 168 34.89 11.79 -10.48
C ILE A 168 35.66 12.83 -9.67
N ILE A 169 35.68 12.67 -8.35
CA ILE A 169 36.35 13.59 -7.41
C ILE A 169 37.87 13.48 -7.42
N SER A 170 38.45 12.37 -7.89
CA SER A 170 39.88 12.28 -8.17
C SER A 170 40.19 11.08 -9.07
N TRP A 171 41.29 11.17 -9.80
CA TRP A 171 41.89 10.07 -10.54
C TRP A 171 43.41 10.16 -10.44
N LYS A 172 44.08 9.01 -10.28
CA LYS A 172 45.54 8.92 -10.18
C LYS A 172 46.04 7.86 -11.16
N ASN A 173 46.92 8.27 -12.08
CA ASN A 173 47.71 7.33 -12.87
C ASN A 173 48.82 6.70 -12.03
N LEU A 174 49.09 5.43 -12.32
CA LEU A 174 50.31 4.73 -11.90
C LEU A 174 51.50 5.18 -12.76
#